data_AF-A0A969T3J3-F1
#
_entry.id   AF-A0A969T3J3-F1
#
_cell.length_a   1.000
_cell.length_b   1.000
_cell.length_c   1.000
_cell.angle_alpha   90.00
_cell.angle_beta   90.00
_cell.angle_gamma   90.00
#
_symmetry.space_group_name_H-M   'P 1'
#
loop_
_entity.id
_entity.type
_entity.pdbx_description
1 polymer ?
#
loop_
_entity_poly.entity_id
_entity_poly.type
_entity_poly.pdbx_seq_one_letter_code
_entity_poly.pdbx_strand_id
1 'polypeptide(L)' 'MFFLITIVGHSQSGFIRGTVFDDNNGESLPGSTVAVDGTTLGTITDLDGNLILK' A
#
# COMPACT_ATOMS: atom_id res chain seq x y z
N MET A 1 24.09 -21.01 34.99
CA MET A 1 23.16 -19.87 34.77
C MET A 1 23.02 -19.68 33.26
N PHE A 2 21.93 -20.12 32.65
CA PHE A 2 21.70 -20.00 31.20
C PHE A 2 20.93 -18.69 30.96
N PHE A 3 21.53 -17.73 30.26
CA PHE A 3 20.94 -16.42 30.02
C PHE A 3 20.21 -16.44 28.67
N LEU A 4 18.90 -16.21 28.68
CA LEU A 4 18.05 -16.21 27.48
C LEU A 4 17.85 -14.75 27.04
N ILE A 5 18.40 -14.38 25.88
CA ILE A 5 18.18 -13.06 25.27
C ILE A 5 17.00 -13.17 24.31
N THR A 6 15.92 -12.44 24.60
CA THR A 6 14.82 -12.21 23.66
C THR A 6 15.22 -11.16 22.65
N ILE A 7 15.38 -11.58 21.39
CA ILE A 7 15.43 -10.67 20.24
C ILE A 7 14.06 -10.00 20.07
N VAL A 8 14.03 -8.67 20.15
CA VAL A 8 12.84 -7.88 19.82
C VAL A 8 12.71 -7.88 18.30
N GLY A 9 11.67 -8.53 17.78
CA GLY A 9 11.32 -8.49 16.36
C GLY A 9 10.61 -7.18 16.01
N HIS A 10 11.19 -6.36 15.14
CA HIS A 10 10.52 -5.19 14.59
C HIS A 10 9.56 -5.62 13.47
N SER A 11 8.31 -5.17 13.52
CA SER A 11 7.40 -5.25 12.36
C SER A 11 7.88 -4.26 11.29
N GLN A 12 7.94 -4.70 10.04
CA GLN A 12 8.36 -3.87 8.92
C GLN A 12 7.17 -3.01 8.47
N SER A 13 7.26 -1.69 8.62
CA SER A 13 6.32 -0.77 7.97
C SER A 13 6.83 -0.49 6.56
N GLY A 14 6.07 -0.94 5.56
CA GLY A 14 6.32 -0.70 4.14
C GLY A 14 5.24 0.18 3.53
N PHE A 15 5.44 0.62 2.30
CA PHE A 15 4.43 1.33 1.52
C PHE A 15 4.30 0.68 0.14
N ILE A 16 3.06 0.46 -0.31
CA ILE A 16 2.78 0.12 -1.70
C ILE A 16 2.52 1.43 -2.45
N ARG A 17 3.24 1.64 -3.55
CA ARG A 17 3.07 2.78 -4.46
C ARG A 17 2.68 2.28 -5.83
N GLY A 18 1.84 3.04 -6.52
CA GLY A 18 1.42 2.73 -7.88
C GLY A 18 0.62 3.87 -8.49
N THR A 19 0.22 3.66 -9.74
CA THR A 19 -0.61 4.58 -10.50
C THR A 19 -1.73 3.77 -11.14
N VAL A 20 -2.96 4.28 -11.09
CA VAL A 20 -4.14 3.67 -11.72
C VAL A 20 -4.46 4.45 -12.99
N PHE A 21 -4.60 3.74 -14.10
CA PHE A 21 -4.92 4.30 -15.42
C PHE A 21 -5.85 3.35 -16.20
N ASP A 22 -6.59 3.89 -17.17
CA ASP A 22 -7.40 3.09 -18.10
C ASP A 22 -6.53 2.42 -19.15
N ASP A 23 -6.75 1.13 -19.38
CA ASP A 23 -5.92 0.31 -20.27
C ASP A 23 -6.08 0.68 -21.76
N ASN A 24 -7.23 1.20 -22.16
CA ASN A 24 -7.52 1.47 -23.58
C ASN A 24 -6.88 2.76 -24.07
N ASN A 25 -6.79 3.78 -23.21
CA ASN A 25 -6.34 5.12 -23.59
C ASN A 25 -5.15 5.64 -22.76
N GLY A 26 -4.77 4.95 -21.67
CA GLY A 26 -3.68 5.34 -20.79
C GLY A 26 -3.98 6.54 -19.88
N GLU A 27 -5.23 6.98 -19.78
CA GLU A 27 -5.60 8.12 -18.93
C GLU A 27 -5.55 7.73 -17.44
N SER A 28 -4.94 8.59 -16.63
CA SER A 28 -4.94 8.44 -15.17
C SER A 28 -6.36 8.47 -14.60
N LEU A 29 -6.60 7.63 -13.59
CA LEU A 29 -7.92 7.50 -12.95
C LEU A 29 -7.92 8.09 -11.53
N PRO A 30 -8.16 9.40 -11.37
CA PRO A 30 -8.23 10.05 -10.08
C PRO A 30 -9.48 9.66 -9.29
N GLY A 31 -9.37 9.62 -7.95
CA GLY A 31 -10.49 9.27 -7.07
C GLY A 31 -10.87 7.78 -7.07
N SER A 32 -10.08 6.93 -7.71
CA SER A 32 -10.26 5.48 -7.72
C SER A 32 -9.94 4.90 -6.35
N THR A 33 -10.81 4.01 -5.86
CA THR A 33 -10.56 3.27 -4.61
C THR A 33 -9.71 2.04 -4.88
N VAL A 34 -8.62 1.88 -4.13
CA VAL A 34 -7.74 0.71 -4.17
C VAL A 34 -7.74 0.06 -2.81
N ALA A 35 -8.06 -1.24 -2.76
CA ALA A 35 -8.12 -2.02 -1.53
C ALA A 35 -7.28 -3.29 -1.65
N VAL A 36 -6.69 -3.73 -0.54
CA VAL A 36 -6.00 -5.02 -0.46
C VAL A 36 -6.98 -6.06 0.04
N ASP A 37 -7.28 -7.03 -0.82
CA ASP A 37 -8.22 -8.09 -0.52
C ASP A 37 -7.86 -8.85 0.76
N GLY A 38 -8.88 -9.21 1.54
CA GLY A 38 -8.72 -9.85 2.84
C GLY A 38 -8.18 -8.95 3.97
N THR A 39 -8.01 -7.65 3.74
CA THR A 39 -7.58 -6.69 4.77
C THR A 39 -8.54 -5.51 4.89
N THR A 40 -8.33 -4.64 5.87
CA THR A 40 -9.00 -3.34 5.97
C THR A 40 -8.17 -2.21 5.35
N LEU A 41 -7.08 -2.53 4.65
CA LEU A 41 -6.21 -1.55 4.04
C LEU A 41 -6.78 -1.13 2.68
N GLY A 42 -7.00 0.18 2.55
CA GLY A 42 -7.38 0.79 1.28
C GLY A 42 -6.91 2.24 1.23
N THR A 43 -6.83 2.77 0.02
CA THR A 43 -6.47 4.15 -0.27
C THR A 43 -7.23 4.65 -1.49
N ILE A 44 -7.14 5.95 -1.77
CA ILE A 44 -7.77 6.60 -2.91
C ILE A 44 -6.67 7.26 -3.74
N THR A 45 -6.78 7.20 -5.06
CA THR A 45 -5.82 7.84 -5.97
C THR A 45 -5.94 9.37 -5.96
N ASP A 46 -4.81 10.05 -6.13
CA ASP A 46 -4.76 11.52 -6.28
C ASP A 46 -5.17 11.99 -7.69
N LEU A 47 -4.99 13.27 -7.99
CA LEU A 47 -5.37 13.89 -9.27
C LEU A 47 -4.61 13.33 -10.48
N ASP A 48 -3.42 12.76 -10.26
CA ASP A 48 -2.59 12.16 -11.30
C ASP A 48 -2.78 10.64 -11.37
N GLY A 49 -3.72 10.08 -10.60
CA GLY A 49 -3.97 8.65 -10.49
C GLY A 49 -2.98 7.90 -9.59
N ASN A 50 -2.08 8.60 -8.90
CA ASN A 50 -1.08 7.97 -8.04
C ASN A 50 -1.68 7.58 -6.69
N LEU A 51 -1.15 6.51 -6.10
CA LEU A 51 -1.54 6.04 -4.78
C LEU A 51 -0.35 5.71 -3.89
N ILE A 52 -0.56 5.86 -2.59
CA ILE A 52 0.31 5.35 -1.53
C ILE A 52 -0.58 4.62 -0.52
N LEU A 53 -0.34 3.32 -0.36
CA LEU A 53 -0.98 2.48 0.64
C LEU A 53 0.04 2.14 1.72
N LYS A 54 -0.33 2.32 2.98
CA LYS A 54 0.50 2.03 4.16
C LYS A 54 0.17 0.67 4.75
#